data_AF-A0A0E3Z2N7-F1
#
_entry.id   AF-A0A0E3Z2N7-F1
#
_cell.length_a   1.000
_cell.length_b   1.000
_cell.length_c   1.000
_cell.angle_alpha   90.00
_cell.angle_beta   90.00
_cell.angle_gamma   90.00
#
_symmetry.space_group_name_H-M   'P 1'
#
loop_
_entity.id
_entity.type
_entity.pdbx_description
1 polymer ?
#
loop_
_entity_poly.entity_id
_entity_poly.type
_entity_poly.pdbx_seq_one_letter_code
_entity_poly.pdbx_strand_id
1 'polypeptide(L)'
;MSSWILGLALAALAAVLAVIYLWLVRRQETETAAGLRALANLRWREFATIIGQAMQQRGLRDASHGPDPGSDSSSSQLLMTDGDSRWLLSCKHGMAYRLGESSVEELASAMDMAGARAGILLTEGRAERDALAAAAARGIEVIDGRRLWPLLKPFMPADTTRRIEADATAQAKRHTLIALGASLALGLVVAVLLPQLESSANRDSATVAATPTSAPAATPATPAEPAAAAAAPVDDDVIQENPDDTTLARYQSDVARTLSEVPGITRAYWLTRATLVIDRSGSDQMVWPLICSELERYPPLRTVRVQLNPRPGSEDAVRWRQCRTI
;
A
#
# COMPACT_ATOMS: atom_id res chain seq x y z
N MET A 1 -30.62 7.53 -32.25
CA MET A 1 -30.60 6.38 -31.31
C MET A 1 -30.18 6.90 -29.96
N SER A 2 -30.96 6.61 -28.92
CA SER A 2 -30.99 7.31 -27.64
C SER A 2 -29.64 7.31 -26.90
N SER A 3 -29.04 8.50 -26.76
CA SER A 3 -27.83 8.80 -26.00
C SER A 3 -27.82 8.22 -24.57
N TRP A 4 -29.00 8.00 -23.98
CA TRP A 4 -29.18 7.33 -22.69
C TRP A 4 -28.77 5.85 -22.70
N ILE A 5 -28.93 5.14 -23.82
CA ILE A 5 -28.49 3.73 -23.94
C ILE A 5 -26.96 3.67 -23.95
N LEU A 6 -26.29 4.61 -24.64
CA LEU A 6 -24.84 4.69 -24.67
C LEU A 6 -24.26 5.02 -23.29
N GLY A 7 -24.87 5.95 -22.56
CA GLY A 7 -24.48 6.29 -21.18
C GLY A 7 -24.62 5.10 -20.22
N LEU A 8 -25.74 4.40 -20.27
CA LEU A 8 -25.98 3.20 -19.45
C LEU A 8 -25.04 2.04 -19.82
N ALA A 9 -24.78 1.82 -21.10
CA ALA A 9 -23.86 0.78 -21.56
C ALA A 9 -22.41 1.05 -21.09
N LEU A 10 -21.95 2.30 -21.19
CA LEU A 10 -20.61 2.68 -20.73
C LEU A 10 -20.48 2.54 -19.20
N ALA A 11 -21.50 2.97 -18.45
CA ALA A 11 -21.54 2.84 -17.00
C ALA A 11 -21.53 1.38 -16.55
N ALA A 12 -22.33 0.52 -17.22
CA ALA A 12 -22.34 -0.91 -16.95
C ALA A 12 -20.99 -1.56 -17.25
N LEU A 13 -20.35 -1.20 -18.37
CA LEU A 13 -19.03 -1.71 -18.73
C LEU A 13 -17.96 -1.29 -17.71
N ALA A 14 -17.94 -0.02 -17.30
CA ALA A 14 -17.03 0.48 -16.27
C ALA A 14 -17.25 -0.22 -14.91
N ALA A 15 -18.51 -0.43 -14.51
CA ALA A 15 -18.86 -1.16 -13.31
C ALA A 15 -18.35 -2.61 -13.34
N VAL A 16 -18.58 -3.33 -14.44
CA VAL A 16 -18.11 -4.71 -14.61
C VAL A 16 -16.59 -4.79 -14.54
N LEU A 17 -15.87 -3.91 -15.25
CA LEU A 17 -14.41 -3.88 -15.22
C LEU A 17 -13.88 -3.56 -13.81
N ALA A 18 -14.49 -2.61 -13.10
CA ALA A 18 -14.12 -2.28 -11.74
C ALA A 18 -14.35 -3.46 -10.79
N VAL A 19 -15.49 -4.14 -10.87
CA VAL A 19 -15.80 -5.34 -10.06
C VAL A 19 -14.76 -6.43 -10.33
N ILE A 20 -14.49 -6.73 -11.60
CA ILE A 20 -13.50 -7.74 -12.00
C ILE A 20 -12.12 -7.40 -11.45
N TYR A 21 -11.67 -6.15 -11.61
CA TYR A 21 -10.37 -5.71 -11.10
C TYR A 21 -10.29 -5.79 -9.57
N LEU A 22 -11.32 -5.34 -8.86
CA LEU A 22 -11.36 -5.39 -7.39
C LEU A 22 -11.35 -6.83 -6.86
N TRP A 23 -12.05 -7.73 -7.52
CA TRP A 23 -12.16 -9.14 -7.10
C TRP A 23 -10.97 -10.00 -7.50
N LEU A 24 -10.42 -9.81 -8.69
CA LEU A 24 -9.30 -10.64 -9.19
C LEU A 24 -7.94 -10.12 -8.73
N VAL A 25 -7.73 -8.80 -8.74
CA VAL A 25 -6.41 -8.21 -8.46
C VAL A 25 -6.37 -7.70 -7.04
N ARG A 26 -7.21 -6.73 -6.70
CA ARG A 26 -7.09 -6.00 -5.44
C ARG A 26 -7.36 -6.89 -4.22
N ARG A 27 -8.31 -7.83 -4.32
CA ARG A 27 -8.57 -8.83 -3.28
C ARG A 27 -7.35 -9.73 -3.04
N GLN A 28 -6.74 -10.25 -4.11
CA GLN A 28 -5.56 -11.13 -4.00
C GLN A 28 -4.36 -10.38 -3.41
N GLU A 29 -4.15 -9.13 -3.81
CA GLU A 29 -3.09 -8.27 -3.24
C GLU A 29 -3.32 -8.01 -1.75
N THR A 30 -4.56 -7.72 -1.36
CA THR A 30 -4.94 -7.49 0.04
C THR A 30 -4.72 -8.73 0.89
N GLU A 31 -5.17 -9.89 0.40
CA GLU A 31 -4.99 -11.18 1.05
C GLU A 31 -3.49 -11.52 1.20
N THR A 32 -2.72 -11.35 0.13
CA THR A 32 -1.27 -11.59 0.11
C THR A 32 -0.55 -10.68 1.09
N ALA A 33 -0.88 -9.38 1.12
CA ALA A 33 -0.27 -8.44 2.05
C ALA A 33 -0.60 -8.75 3.52
N ALA A 34 -1.84 -9.17 3.80
CA ALA A 34 -2.24 -9.60 5.15
C ALA A 34 -1.58 -10.92 5.55
N GLY A 35 -1.46 -11.86 4.62
CA GLY A 35 -0.77 -13.13 4.83
C GLY A 35 0.72 -12.97 5.08
N LEU A 36 1.40 -12.13 4.29
CA LEU A 36 2.81 -11.80 4.52
C LEU A 36 3.03 -11.11 5.86
N ARG A 37 2.12 -10.23 6.30
CA ARG A 37 2.20 -9.66 7.67
C ARG A 37 2.04 -10.72 8.75
N ALA A 38 1.17 -11.71 8.53
CA ALA A 38 1.01 -12.82 9.46
C ALA A 38 2.29 -13.67 9.54
N LEU A 39 2.91 -13.98 8.39
CA LEU A 39 4.21 -14.67 8.32
C LEU A 39 5.33 -13.87 9.01
N ALA A 40 5.38 -12.56 8.77
CA ALA A 40 6.40 -11.67 9.34
C ALA A 40 6.37 -11.63 10.88
N ASN A 41 5.21 -11.89 11.48
CA ASN A 41 4.99 -11.93 12.91
C ASN A 41 5.25 -13.31 13.55
N LEU A 42 5.47 -14.36 12.75
CA LEU A 42 5.81 -15.68 13.28
C LEU A 42 7.24 -15.69 13.83
N ARG A 43 7.48 -16.55 14.82
CA ARG A 43 8.85 -16.83 15.25
C ARG A 43 9.57 -17.59 14.15
N TRP A 44 10.88 -17.37 14.00
CA TRP A 44 11.70 -18.05 12.99
C TRP A 44 11.47 -19.58 12.96
N ARG A 45 11.42 -20.24 14.12
CA ARG A 45 11.16 -21.69 14.22
C ARG A 45 9.83 -22.12 13.60
N GLU A 46 8.76 -21.35 13.83
CA GLU A 46 7.42 -21.65 13.29
C GLU A 46 7.41 -21.47 11.77
N PHE A 47 8.02 -20.38 11.31
CA PHE A 47 8.14 -20.09 9.89
C PHE A 47 9.01 -21.12 9.15
N ALA A 48 10.15 -21.50 9.71
CA ALA A 48 11.01 -22.57 9.17
C ALA A 48 10.27 -23.92 9.10
N THR A 49 9.42 -24.22 10.08
CA THR A 49 8.57 -25.42 10.06
C THR A 49 7.59 -25.39 8.90
N ILE A 50 6.92 -24.25 8.67
CA ILE A 50 5.97 -24.05 7.57
C ILE A 50 6.68 -24.16 6.21
N ILE A 51 7.85 -23.54 6.06
CA ILE A 51 8.68 -23.66 4.84
C ILE A 51 9.07 -25.13 4.62
N GLY A 52 9.55 -25.81 5.66
CA GLY A 52 9.91 -27.23 5.59
C GLY A 52 8.75 -28.10 5.10
N GLN A 53 7.55 -27.91 5.64
CA GLN A 53 6.34 -28.61 5.20
C GLN A 53 5.98 -28.31 3.74
N ALA A 54 6.08 -27.04 3.32
CA ALA A 54 5.84 -26.65 1.93
C ALA A 54 6.82 -27.29 0.96
N MET A 55 8.09 -27.38 1.36
CA MET A 55 9.14 -27.99 0.55
C MET A 55 9.04 -29.51 0.52
N GLN A 56 8.58 -30.14 1.61
CA GLN A 56 8.22 -31.55 1.63
C GLN A 56 7.11 -31.90 0.64
N GLN A 57 6.09 -31.06 0.50
CA GLN A 57 5.10 -31.25 -0.57
C GLN A 57 5.68 -31.11 -1.99
N ARG A 58 6.80 -30.38 -2.14
CA ARG A 58 7.57 -30.30 -3.40
C ARG A 58 8.54 -31.47 -3.60
N GLY A 59 8.55 -32.45 -2.69
CA GLY A 59 9.42 -33.63 -2.77
C GLY A 59 10.78 -33.47 -2.08
N LEU A 60 11.06 -32.33 -1.46
CA LEU A 60 12.30 -32.08 -0.72
C LEU A 60 12.19 -32.61 0.70
N ARG A 61 13.14 -33.43 1.13
CA ARG A 61 13.22 -33.96 2.50
C ARG A 61 14.34 -33.29 3.27
N ASP A 62 14.24 -33.29 4.59
CA ASP A 62 15.28 -32.75 5.44
C ASP A 62 16.57 -33.58 5.27
N ALA A 63 17.67 -32.91 4.91
CA ALA A 63 18.97 -33.56 4.73
C ALA A 63 19.79 -33.59 6.03
N SER A 64 19.31 -32.97 7.11
CA SER A 64 19.96 -32.97 8.42
C SER A 64 19.78 -34.31 9.15
N HIS A 65 20.43 -35.37 8.64
CA HIS A 65 20.62 -36.64 9.34
C HIS A 65 21.99 -36.66 10.03
N GLY A 66 22.05 -36.09 11.24
CA GLY A 66 23.17 -36.25 12.19
C GLY A 66 22.61 -36.33 13.62
N PRO A 67 23.26 -37.06 14.54
CA PRO A 67 22.71 -37.39 15.87
C PRO A 67 22.62 -36.22 16.85
N ASP A 68 22.89 -34.99 16.40
CA ASP A 68 22.75 -33.77 17.20
C ASP A 68 21.55 -32.96 16.69
N PRO A 69 20.38 -33.04 17.33
CA PRO A 69 19.19 -32.24 16.98
C PRO A 69 19.38 -30.77 17.43
N GLY A 70 20.50 -30.15 17.02
CA GLY A 70 20.99 -28.92 17.61
C GLY A 70 22.01 -28.13 16.79
N SER A 71 22.34 -28.51 15.54
CA SER A 71 23.17 -27.64 14.69
C SER A 71 22.34 -26.46 14.16
N ASP A 72 22.31 -25.39 14.95
CA ASP A 72 21.94 -24.02 14.59
C ASP A 72 20.66 -23.83 13.75
N SER A 73 19.53 -24.20 14.35
CA SER A 73 18.21 -23.65 14.00
C SER A 73 18.12 -22.11 14.13
N SER A 74 19.21 -21.45 14.53
CA SER A 74 19.39 -19.99 14.56
C SER A 74 19.82 -19.40 13.22
N SER A 75 20.25 -20.22 12.25
CA SER A 75 20.65 -19.75 10.93
C SER A 75 19.42 -19.70 10.01
N SER A 76 19.31 -18.67 9.17
CA SER A 76 18.17 -18.50 8.26
C SER A 76 18.17 -19.49 7.09
N GLN A 77 18.88 -20.61 7.23
CA GLN A 77 19.18 -21.57 6.17
C GLN A 77 18.70 -22.98 6.55
N LEU A 78 18.17 -23.71 5.57
CA LEU A 78 17.74 -25.10 5.72
C LEU A 78 18.37 -25.94 4.61
N LEU A 79 19.01 -27.05 4.97
CA LEU A 79 19.57 -27.99 4.00
C LEU A 79 18.58 -29.13 3.77
N MET A 80 18.18 -29.34 2.51
CA MET A 80 17.22 -30.35 2.09
C MET A 80 17.79 -31.21 0.95
N THR A 81 17.11 -32.30 0.61
CA THR A 81 17.48 -33.17 -0.49
C THR A 81 16.25 -33.73 -1.19
N ASP A 82 16.31 -33.87 -2.51
CA ASP A 82 15.31 -34.58 -3.31
C ASP A 82 15.62 -36.09 -3.44
N GLY A 83 16.75 -36.55 -2.91
CA GLY A 83 17.27 -37.92 -3.00
C GLY A 83 18.53 -38.02 -3.85
N ASP A 84 18.64 -37.21 -4.91
CA ASP A 84 19.76 -37.23 -5.85
C ASP A 84 20.73 -36.05 -5.62
N SER A 85 20.18 -34.92 -5.18
CA SER A 85 20.91 -33.67 -5.01
C SER A 85 20.55 -32.98 -3.69
N ARG A 86 21.51 -32.19 -3.19
CA ARG A 86 21.31 -31.34 -2.02
C ARG A 86 20.83 -29.96 -2.46
N TRP A 87 19.88 -29.44 -1.70
CA TRP A 87 19.22 -28.16 -1.88
C TRP A 87 19.47 -27.28 -0.66
N LEU A 88 19.98 -26.08 -0.86
CA LEU A 88 20.14 -25.12 0.22
C LEU A 88 19.06 -24.05 0.14
N LEU A 89 18.22 -23.97 1.16
CA LEU A 89 17.20 -22.96 1.29
C LEU A 89 17.74 -21.85 2.18
N SER A 90 17.56 -20.61 1.78
CA SER A 90 17.87 -19.44 2.61
C SER A 90 16.67 -18.53 2.63
N CYS A 91 16.31 -18.05 3.80
CA CYS A 91 15.19 -17.14 3.95
C CYS A 91 15.64 -15.81 4.52
N LYS A 92 15.34 -14.72 3.81
CA LYS A 92 15.56 -13.35 4.30
C LYS A 92 14.23 -12.82 4.85
N HIS A 93 14.17 -12.66 6.18
CA HIS A 93 12.96 -12.25 6.90
C HIS A 93 12.69 -10.75 6.73
N GLY A 94 11.42 -10.36 6.64
CA GLY A 94 10.98 -8.96 6.64
C GLY A 94 10.38 -8.48 5.32
N MET A 95 9.18 -7.89 5.42
CA MET A 95 8.43 -7.38 4.26
C MET A 95 9.06 -6.16 3.55
N ALA A 96 9.89 -5.39 4.27
CA ALA A 96 10.60 -4.25 3.69
C ALA A 96 11.89 -4.67 2.96
N TYR A 97 12.29 -5.94 3.07
CA TYR A 97 13.52 -6.44 2.50
C TYR A 97 13.45 -6.40 0.96
N ARG A 98 14.56 -5.97 0.35
CA ARG A 98 14.74 -6.01 -1.10
C ARG A 98 15.88 -6.95 -1.40
N LEU A 99 15.57 -8.03 -2.12
CA LEU A 99 16.55 -9.02 -2.49
C LEU A 99 17.36 -8.49 -3.67
N GLY A 100 18.64 -8.23 -3.40
CA GLY A 100 19.64 -7.82 -4.40
C GLY A 100 20.54 -8.98 -4.83
N GLU A 101 21.41 -8.72 -5.81
CA GLU A 101 22.40 -9.67 -6.31
C GLU A 101 23.31 -10.23 -5.22
N SER A 102 23.73 -9.40 -4.26
CA SER A 102 24.58 -9.82 -3.14
C SER A 102 23.98 -10.95 -2.31
N SER A 103 22.65 -10.99 -2.15
CA SER A 103 21.97 -12.08 -1.42
C SER A 103 22.00 -13.40 -2.19
N VAL A 104 22.02 -13.32 -3.53
CA VAL A 104 22.15 -14.48 -4.41
C VAL A 104 23.58 -15.01 -4.37
N GLU A 105 24.58 -14.13 -4.39
CA GLU A 105 26.00 -14.51 -4.26
C GLU A 105 26.32 -15.13 -2.90
N GLU A 106 25.75 -14.59 -1.83
CA GLU A 106 25.84 -15.14 -0.48
C GLU A 106 25.27 -16.57 -0.44
N LEU A 107 24.09 -16.79 -1.04
CA LEU A 107 23.50 -18.12 -1.13
C LEU A 107 24.33 -19.06 -2.01
N ALA A 108 24.83 -18.59 -3.15
CA ALA A 108 25.67 -19.40 -4.03
C ALA A 108 26.95 -19.86 -3.32
N SER A 109 27.60 -18.96 -2.58
CA SER A 109 28.78 -19.29 -1.77
C SER A 109 28.44 -20.31 -0.67
N ALA A 110 27.27 -20.16 -0.03
CA ALA A 110 26.80 -21.13 0.97
C ALA A 110 26.46 -22.50 0.34
N MET A 111 25.91 -22.52 -0.87
CA MET A 111 25.67 -23.75 -1.63
C MET A 111 26.98 -24.50 -1.92
N ASP A 112 28.01 -23.78 -2.36
CA ASP A 112 29.34 -24.36 -2.63
C ASP A 112 29.93 -24.99 -1.35
N MET A 113 29.82 -24.31 -0.21
CA MET A 113 30.28 -24.83 1.09
C MET A 113 29.46 -26.04 1.57
N ALA A 114 28.15 -26.04 1.34
CA ALA A 114 27.25 -27.13 1.77
C ALA A 114 27.24 -28.33 0.81
N GLY A 115 27.89 -28.21 -0.36
CA GLY A 115 27.79 -29.19 -1.45
C GLY A 115 26.39 -29.29 -2.04
N ALA A 116 25.62 -28.20 -2.00
CA ALA A 116 24.28 -28.12 -2.58
C ALA A 116 24.36 -27.74 -4.06
N ARG A 117 23.69 -28.52 -4.92
CA ARG A 117 23.68 -28.29 -6.37
C ARG A 117 22.63 -27.25 -6.79
N ALA A 118 21.62 -27.06 -5.97
CA ALA A 118 20.53 -26.11 -6.21
C ALA A 118 20.21 -25.35 -4.91
N GLY A 119 19.57 -24.19 -5.06
CA GLY A 119 19.18 -23.37 -3.91
C GLY A 119 17.83 -22.71 -4.09
N ILE A 120 17.17 -22.40 -2.98
CA ILE A 120 15.91 -21.64 -2.96
C ILE A 120 16.09 -20.46 -2.02
N LEU A 121 15.86 -19.25 -2.52
CA LEU A 121 15.94 -18.01 -1.78
C LEU A 121 14.53 -17.47 -1.56
N LEU A 122 14.08 -17.48 -0.31
CA LEU A 122 12.75 -17.04 0.09
C LEU A 122 12.82 -15.65 0.72
N THR A 123 11.86 -14.78 0.40
CA THR A 123 11.70 -13.49 1.07
C THR A 123 10.24 -13.07 1.13
N GLU A 124 9.84 -12.49 2.26
CA GLU A 124 8.53 -11.85 2.42
C GLU A 124 8.45 -10.51 1.68
N GLY A 125 9.61 -9.93 1.36
CA GLY A 125 9.75 -8.69 0.64
C GLY A 125 9.66 -8.86 -0.87
N ARG A 126 10.42 -8.06 -1.61
CA ARG A 126 10.44 -8.10 -3.08
C ARG A 126 11.83 -8.44 -3.61
N ALA A 127 11.87 -9.23 -4.67
CA ALA A 127 13.08 -9.45 -5.43
C ALA A 127 13.27 -8.39 -6.51
N GLU A 128 14.48 -7.83 -6.58
CA GLU A 128 14.84 -6.92 -7.65
C GLU A 128 15.12 -7.69 -8.95
N ARG A 129 15.01 -7.01 -10.10
CA ARG A 129 15.18 -7.66 -11.41
C ARG A 129 16.56 -8.25 -11.58
N ASP A 130 17.58 -7.56 -11.10
CA ASP A 130 18.98 -7.99 -11.21
C ASP A 130 19.23 -9.24 -10.35
N ALA A 131 18.62 -9.31 -9.16
CA ALA A 131 18.67 -10.51 -8.31
C ALA A 131 18.01 -11.73 -8.99
N LEU A 132 16.87 -11.54 -9.68
CA LEU A 132 16.21 -12.62 -10.42
C LEU A 132 17.08 -13.11 -11.60
N ALA A 133 17.74 -12.21 -12.30
CA ALA A 133 18.65 -12.55 -13.40
C ALA A 133 19.89 -13.31 -12.89
N ALA A 134 20.52 -12.82 -11.81
CA ALA A 134 21.66 -13.48 -11.17
C ALA A 134 21.29 -14.87 -10.64
N ALA A 135 20.11 -15.01 -10.02
CA ALA A 135 19.64 -16.29 -9.49
C ALA A 135 19.43 -17.33 -10.59
N ALA A 136 18.84 -16.93 -11.73
CA ALA A 136 18.66 -17.80 -12.88
C ALA A 136 20.00 -18.32 -13.45
N ALA A 137 21.05 -17.49 -13.45
CA ALA A 137 22.38 -17.89 -13.93
C ALA A 137 23.09 -18.89 -13.00
N ARG A 138 22.73 -18.92 -11.71
CA ARG A 138 23.36 -19.75 -10.67
C ARG A 138 22.53 -20.97 -10.26
N GLY A 139 21.39 -21.22 -10.90
CA GLY A 139 20.50 -22.33 -10.54
C GLY A 139 19.80 -22.13 -9.19
N ILE A 140 19.54 -20.88 -8.82
CA ILE A 140 18.84 -20.50 -7.59
C ILE A 140 17.40 -20.10 -7.93
N GLU A 141 16.43 -20.71 -7.25
CA GLU A 141 15.03 -20.32 -7.34
C GLU A 141 14.73 -19.20 -6.35
N VAL A 142 14.16 -18.09 -6.82
CA VAL A 142 13.74 -16.97 -5.96
C VAL A 142 12.23 -16.98 -5.77
N ILE A 143 11.80 -17.02 -4.51
CA ILE A 143 10.39 -16.93 -4.10
C ILE A 143 10.20 -15.62 -3.33
N ASP A 144 9.66 -14.62 -4.02
CA ASP A 144 9.34 -13.32 -3.42
C ASP A 144 7.97 -13.32 -2.74
N GLY A 145 7.62 -12.24 -2.03
CA GLY A 145 6.39 -12.16 -1.25
C GLY A 145 5.11 -12.43 -2.07
N ARG A 146 5.10 -12.13 -3.37
CA ARG A 146 3.95 -12.37 -4.25
C ARG A 146 3.70 -13.87 -4.47
N ARG A 147 4.77 -14.67 -4.51
CA ARG A 147 4.69 -16.14 -4.67
C ARG A 147 4.74 -16.88 -3.34
N LEU A 148 5.31 -16.27 -2.31
CA LEU A 148 5.51 -16.86 -1.00
C LEU A 148 4.19 -17.14 -0.29
N TRP A 149 3.27 -16.16 -0.24
CA TRP A 149 2.00 -16.38 0.47
C TRP A 149 1.16 -17.52 -0.13
N PRO A 150 0.90 -17.58 -1.45
CA PRO A 150 0.16 -18.70 -2.03
C PRO A 150 0.80 -20.07 -1.77
N LEU A 151 2.14 -20.12 -1.74
CA LEU A 151 2.90 -21.33 -1.47
C LEU A 151 2.73 -21.80 -0.01
N LEU A 152 2.76 -20.88 0.95
CA LEU A 152 2.73 -21.22 2.39
C LEU A 152 1.32 -21.25 2.99
N LYS A 153 0.36 -20.58 2.36
CA LYS A 153 -1.04 -20.49 2.81
C LYS A 153 -1.67 -21.85 3.21
N PRO A 154 -1.47 -22.96 2.47
CA PRO A 154 -2.05 -24.26 2.83
C PRO A 154 -1.54 -24.85 4.15
N PHE A 155 -0.36 -24.41 4.62
CA PHE A 155 0.31 -24.91 5.82
C PHE A 155 0.12 -23.99 7.03
N MET A 156 -0.50 -22.82 6.82
CA MET A 156 -0.86 -21.90 7.88
C MET A 156 -2.01 -22.44 8.74
N PRO A 157 -2.07 -22.10 10.04
CA PRO A 157 -3.22 -22.43 10.88
C PRO A 157 -4.53 -21.98 10.23
N ALA A 158 -5.51 -22.90 10.17
CA ALA A 158 -6.76 -22.69 9.45
C ALA A 158 -7.53 -21.45 9.92
N ASP A 159 -7.51 -21.15 11.23
CA ASP A 159 -8.16 -19.96 11.78
C ASP A 159 -7.55 -18.65 11.28
N THR A 160 -6.21 -18.60 11.19
CA THR A 160 -5.49 -17.43 10.66
C THR A 160 -5.81 -17.22 9.19
N THR A 161 -5.75 -18.27 8.39
CA THR A 161 -6.06 -18.20 6.95
C THR A 161 -7.52 -17.78 6.70
N ARG A 162 -8.48 -18.35 7.45
CA ARG A 162 -9.90 -17.98 7.35
C ARG A 162 -10.15 -16.52 7.72
N ARG A 163 -9.50 -16.00 8.77
CA ARG A 163 -9.61 -14.60 9.16
C ARG A 163 -9.08 -13.68 8.06
N ILE A 164 -7.91 -13.98 7.52
CA ILE A 164 -7.30 -13.21 6.42
C ILE A 164 -8.20 -13.20 5.17
N GLU A 165 -8.76 -14.35 4.79
CA GLU A 165 -9.69 -14.45 3.67
C GLU A 165 -10.99 -13.67 3.93
N ALA A 166 -11.56 -13.79 5.13
CA ALA A 166 -12.77 -13.07 5.51
C ALA A 166 -12.56 -11.56 5.44
N ASP A 167 -11.48 -11.05 6.02
CA ASP A 167 -11.14 -9.63 6.01
C ASP A 167 -10.91 -9.11 4.57
N ALA A 168 -10.17 -9.86 3.74
CA ALA A 168 -9.95 -9.51 2.34
C ALA A 168 -11.27 -9.49 1.54
N THR A 169 -12.18 -10.44 1.78
CA THR A 169 -13.50 -10.47 1.13
C THR A 169 -14.40 -9.33 1.58
N ALA A 170 -14.38 -8.97 2.87
CA ALA A 170 -15.16 -7.86 3.42
C ALA A 170 -14.70 -6.53 2.82
N GLN A 171 -13.39 -6.32 2.71
CA GLN A 171 -12.83 -5.12 2.08
C GLN A 171 -13.16 -5.04 0.58
N ALA A 172 -13.05 -6.16 -0.15
CA ALA A 172 -13.42 -6.23 -1.57
C ALA A 172 -14.91 -5.91 -1.79
N LYS A 173 -15.81 -6.41 -0.93
CA LYS A 173 -17.24 -6.10 -0.95
C LYS A 173 -17.51 -4.61 -0.75
N ARG A 174 -16.89 -3.97 0.26
CA ARG A 174 -17.03 -2.53 0.52
C ARG A 174 -16.59 -1.69 -0.68
N HIS A 175 -15.43 -2.00 -1.25
CA HIS A 175 -14.93 -1.27 -2.43
C HIS A 175 -15.80 -1.52 -3.67
N THR A 176 -16.38 -2.71 -3.81
CA THR A 176 -17.29 -3.02 -4.92
C THR A 176 -18.57 -2.19 -4.80
N LEU A 177 -19.15 -2.05 -3.61
CA LEU A 177 -20.34 -1.19 -3.40
C LEU A 177 -20.07 0.27 -3.75
N ILE A 178 -18.92 0.81 -3.33
CA ILE A 178 -18.50 2.19 -3.66
C ILE A 178 -18.30 2.34 -5.18
N ALA A 179 -17.63 1.39 -5.83
CA ALA A 179 -17.41 1.42 -7.27
C ALA A 179 -18.72 1.36 -8.07
N LEU A 180 -19.66 0.50 -7.67
CA LEU A 180 -20.99 0.43 -8.29
C LEU A 180 -21.76 1.74 -8.13
N GLY A 181 -21.74 2.34 -6.94
CA GLY A 181 -22.34 3.66 -6.69
C GLY A 181 -21.71 4.75 -7.57
N ALA A 182 -20.39 4.78 -7.67
CA ALA A 182 -19.66 5.74 -8.50
C ALA A 182 -19.96 5.55 -10.00
N SER A 183 -20.03 4.31 -10.49
CA SER A 183 -20.39 4.03 -11.89
C SER A 183 -21.83 4.45 -12.21
N LEU A 184 -22.79 4.24 -11.28
CA LEU A 184 -24.16 4.72 -11.43
C LEU A 184 -24.24 6.24 -11.49
N ALA A 185 -23.55 6.93 -10.59
CA ALA A 185 -23.50 8.40 -10.58
C ALA A 185 -22.85 8.95 -11.87
N LEU A 186 -21.75 8.35 -12.33
CA LEU A 186 -21.10 8.73 -13.59
C LEU A 186 -22.03 8.50 -14.79
N GLY A 187 -22.73 7.37 -14.84
CA GLY A 187 -23.72 7.08 -15.88
C GLY A 187 -24.85 8.11 -15.92
N LEU A 188 -25.34 8.54 -14.76
CA LEU A 188 -26.36 9.60 -14.64
C LEU A 188 -25.83 10.95 -15.18
N VAL A 189 -24.61 11.33 -14.78
CA VAL A 189 -23.98 12.58 -15.25
C VAL A 189 -23.82 12.56 -16.77
N VAL A 190 -23.31 11.46 -17.33
CA VAL A 190 -23.13 11.30 -18.78
C VAL A 190 -24.48 11.37 -19.53
N ALA A 191 -25.52 10.73 -19.00
CA ALA A 191 -26.86 10.76 -19.60
C ALA A 191 -27.50 12.16 -19.60
N VAL A 192 -27.20 13.00 -18.60
CA VAL A 192 -27.72 14.37 -18.48
C VAL A 192 -26.87 15.38 -19.28
N LEU A 193 -25.54 15.22 -19.30
CA LEU A 193 -24.61 16.21 -19.84
C LEU A 193 -24.39 16.08 -21.35
N LEU A 194 -24.37 14.85 -21.90
CA LEU A 194 -24.20 14.62 -23.35
C LEU A 194 -25.27 15.34 -24.20
N PRO A 195 -26.58 15.24 -23.89
CA PRO A 195 -27.62 15.92 -24.66
C PRO A 195 -27.52 17.45 -24.60
N GLN A 196 -27.03 18.00 -23.48
CA GLN A 196 -26.85 19.44 -23.30
C GLN A 196 -25.70 19.97 -24.17
N LEU A 197 -24.61 19.21 -24.28
CA LEU A 197 -23.48 19.55 -25.16
C LEU A 197 -23.86 19.44 -26.64
N GLU A 198 -24.60 18.41 -27.03
CA GLU A 198 -25.14 18.30 -28.41
C GLU A 198 -26.09 19.46 -28.75
N SER A 199 -26.92 19.88 -27.79
CA SER A 199 -27.85 21.01 -27.96
C SER A 199 -27.17 22.37 -28.01
N SER A 200 -26.01 22.53 -27.36
CA SER A 200 -25.19 23.74 -27.44
C SER A 200 -24.44 23.80 -28.78
N ALA A 201 -23.85 22.69 -29.22
CA ALA A 201 -23.16 22.60 -30.52
C ALA A 201 -24.11 22.85 -31.71
N ASN A 202 -25.37 22.40 -31.63
CA ASN A 202 -26.37 22.65 -32.66
C ASN A 202 -26.91 24.10 -32.62
N ARG A 203 -26.88 24.76 -31.45
CA ARG A 203 -27.22 26.19 -31.30
C ARG A 203 -26.13 27.11 -31.86
N ASP A 204 -24.86 26.76 -31.64
CA ASP A 204 -23.72 27.53 -32.16
C ASP A 204 -23.62 27.42 -33.69
N SER A 205 -24.03 26.28 -34.28
CA SER A 205 -24.09 26.10 -35.73
C SER A 205 -25.16 26.97 -36.43
N ALA A 206 -26.21 27.38 -35.72
CA ALA A 206 -27.28 28.22 -36.27
C ALA A 206 -26.98 29.74 -36.19
N THR A 207 -25.89 30.15 -35.52
CA THR A 207 -25.61 31.57 -35.22
C THR A 207 -24.42 32.14 -36.03
N VAL A 208 -23.80 31.34 -36.91
CA VAL A 208 -22.71 31.82 -37.80
C VAL A 208 -23.30 32.44 -39.09
N ALA A 209 -24.03 33.55 -38.94
CA ALA A 209 -24.39 34.43 -40.05
C ALA A 209 -24.59 35.87 -39.59
N ALA A 210 -23.58 36.48 -38.95
CA ALA A 210 -23.31 37.92 -39.01
C ALA A 210 -22.05 38.28 -38.19
N THR A 211 -21.03 38.77 -38.87
CA THR A 211 -19.96 39.63 -38.33
C THR A 211 -20.35 41.10 -38.61
N PRO A 212 -19.95 42.10 -37.78
CA PRO A 212 -18.54 42.48 -37.68
C PRO A 212 -17.99 42.96 -36.31
N THR A 213 -16.68 42.73 -36.19
CA THR A 213 -15.61 43.63 -35.69
C THR A 213 -15.84 44.53 -34.48
N SER A 214 -15.11 44.23 -33.39
CA SER A 214 -14.12 45.16 -32.79
C SER A 214 -13.26 44.46 -31.73
N ALA A 215 -11.97 44.76 -31.74
CA ALA A 215 -10.99 44.57 -30.65
C ALA A 215 -10.62 45.97 -30.12
N PRO A 216 -9.90 46.18 -28.99
CA PRO A 216 -9.12 45.21 -28.21
C PRO A 216 -9.15 45.39 -26.65
N ALA A 217 -8.44 44.47 -25.98
CA ALA A 217 -7.52 44.71 -24.83
C ALA A 217 -7.82 44.04 -23.46
N ALA A 218 -6.73 43.45 -22.92
CA ALA A 218 -6.37 43.14 -21.53
C ALA A 218 -6.72 41.76 -20.89
N THR A 219 -5.69 40.92 -20.86
CA THR A 219 -5.32 39.77 -19.97
C THR A 219 -5.16 40.22 -18.48
N PRO A 220 -5.04 39.37 -17.41
CA PRO A 220 -5.09 37.90 -17.27
C PRO A 220 -6.07 37.32 -16.21
N ALA A 221 -6.09 35.98 -16.21
CA ALA A 221 -6.83 35.03 -15.38
C ALA A 221 -6.54 35.01 -13.87
N THR A 222 -7.54 34.54 -13.12
CA THR A 222 -7.39 33.85 -11.82
C THR A 222 -8.09 32.49 -11.94
N PRO A 223 -7.41 31.34 -11.74
CA PRO A 223 -8.07 30.04 -11.68
C PRO A 223 -8.88 29.90 -10.39
N ALA A 224 -10.20 29.74 -10.52
CA ALA A 224 -11.07 29.34 -9.43
C ALA A 224 -10.92 27.83 -9.16
N GLU A 225 -10.68 27.56 -7.89
CA GLU A 225 -10.62 26.29 -7.19
C GLU A 225 -11.89 25.43 -7.39
N PRO A 226 -11.79 24.12 -7.68
CA PRO A 226 -12.95 23.24 -7.66
C PRO A 226 -13.36 22.95 -6.22
N ALA A 227 -14.57 23.44 -5.88
CA ALA A 227 -15.25 23.19 -4.63
C ALA A 227 -15.34 21.69 -4.30
N ALA A 228 -14.99 21.39 -3.07
CA ALA A 228 -15.12 20.09 -2.43
C ALA A 228 -16.56 19.56 -2.51
N ALA A 229 -16.70 18.31 -2.94
CA ALA A 229 -17.93 17.56 -2.80
C ALA A 229 -18.16 17.25 -1.31
N ALA A 230 -19.25 17.82 -0.77
CA ALA A 230 -19.74 17.54 0.56
C ALA A 230 -20.14 16.07 0.70
N ALA A 231 -19.54 15.38 1.67
CA ALA A 231 -19.98 14.09 2.15
C ALA A 231 -20.97 14.28 3.31
N ALA A 232 -22.03 13.46 3.30
CA ALA A 232 -23.13 13.41 4.26
C ALA A 232 -22.67 13.18 5.72
N PRO A 233 -23.45 13.61 6.72
CA PRO A 233 -23.05 13.55 8.13
C PRO A 233 -23.09 12.10 8.61
N VAL A 234 -22.02 11.69 9.30
CA VAL A 234 -22.00 10.47 10.10
C VAL A 234 -21.73 10.95 11.51
N ASP A 235 -22.59 10.54 12.44
CA ASP A 235 -22.68 11.00 13.82
C ASP A 235 -21.34 11.28 14.51
N ASP A 236 -21.37 12.37 15.28
CA ASP A 236 -20.29 12.92 16.07
C ASP A 236 -19.78 11.95 17.16
N ASP A 237 -18.47 12.10 17.40
CA ASP A 237 -17.80 12.04 18.71
C ASP A 237 -17.15 10.74 19.22
N VAL A 238 -17.04 9.66 18.43
CA VAL A 238 -16.21 8.51 18.82
C VAL A 238 -14.98 8.37 17.94
N ILE A 239 -13.83 8.84 18.45
CA ILE A 239 -12.52 8.66 17.82
C ILE A 239 -12.17 7.17 17.81
N GLN A 240 -12.01 6.59 16.62
CA GLN A 240 -11.77 5.16 16.44
C GLN A 240 -10.28 4.81 16.51
N GLU A 241 -9.97 3.64 17.09
CA GLU A 241 -8.59 3.15 17.20
C GLU A 241 -8.02 2.63 15.86
N ASN A 242 -8.88 2.03 15.03
CA ASN A 242 -8.52 1.53 13.70
C ASN A 242 -9.55 2.02 12.65
N PRO A 243 -9.48 3.31 12.25
CA PRO A 243 -10.42 3.89 11.29
C PRO A 243 -10.17 3.41 9.86
N ASP A 244 -11.20 3.49 9.01
CA ASP A 244 -11.03 3.32 7.57
C ASP A 244 -10.25 4.48 6.93
N ASP A 245 -9.79 4.30 5.68
CA ASP A 245 -8.98 5.28 4.95
C ASP A 245 -9.65 6.66 4.85
N THR A 246 -10.99 6.70 4.74
CA THR A 246 -11.77 7.94 4.65
C THR A 246 -11.84 8.68 5.98
N THR A 247 -11.98 7.95 7.08
CA THR A 247 -12.02 8.50 8.43
C THR A 247 -10.63 8.92 8.90
N LEU A 248 -9.59 8.15 8.55
CA LEU A 248 -8.20 8.54 8.78
C LEU A 248 -7.84 9.83 8.01
N ALA A 249 -8.27 9.96 6.75
CA ALA A 249 -8.05 11.17 5.98
C ALA A 249 -8.75 12.39 6.62
N ARG A 250 -9.96 12.22 7.16
CA ARG A 250 -10.64 13.27 7.94
C ARG A 250 -9.85 13.66 9.18
N TYR A 251 -9.42 12.70 9.99
CA TYR A 251 -8.58 12.95 11.18
C TYR A 251 -7.29 13.71 10.81
N GLN A 252 -6.64 13.35 9.70
CA GLN A 252 -5.46 14.04 9.19
C GLN A 252 -5.77 15.49 8.79
N SER A 253 -6.85 15.72 8.04
CA SER A 253 -7.29 17.07 7.67
C SER A 253 -7.63 17.92 8.90
N ASP A 254 -8.28 17.34 9.90
CA ASP A 254 -8.65 18.03 11.14
C ASP A 254 -7.42 18.42 11.94
N VAL A 255 -6.48 17.49 12.15
CA VAL A 255 -5.20 17.78 12.82
C VAL A 255 -4.41 18.87 12.09
N ALA A 256 -4.29 18.79 10.75
CA ALA A 256 -3.54 19.78 9.99
C ALA A 256 -4.16 21.18 10.09
N ARG A 257 -5.49 21.26 10.07
CA ARG A 257 -6.24 22.52 10.24
C ARG A 257 -6.06 23.09 11.64
N THR A 258 -6.31 22.30 12.68
CA THR A 258 -6.17 22.74 14.08
C THR A 258 -4.74 23.17 14.39
N LEU A 259 -3.72 22.44 13.93
CA LEU A 259 -2.32 22.82 14.15
C LEU A 259 -1.92 24.08 13.38
N SER A 260 -2.54 24.38 12.24
CA SER A 260 -2.28 25.62 11.51
C SER A 260 -2.85 26.86 12.21
N GLU A 261 -3.78 26.69 13.16
CA GLU A 261 -4.33 27.77 13.99
C GLU A 261 -3.50 28.03 15.26
N VAL A 262 -2.54 27.15 15.59
CA VAL A 262 -1.72 27.25 16.80
C VAL A 262 -0.70 28.39 16.66
N PRO A 263 -0.60 29.31 17.65
CA PRO A 263 0.42 30.35 17.67
C PRO A 263 1.83 29.76 17.60
N GLY A 264 2.63 30.24 16.63
CA GLY A 264 3.98 29.76 16.39
C GLY A 264 4.09 28.67 15.31
N ILE A 265 2.97 28.18 14.78
CA ILE A 265 2.92 27.33 13.58
C ILE A 265 2.45 28.19 12.40
N THR A 266 3.22 28.17 11.32
CA THR A 266 2.89 28.90 10.09
C THR A 266 2.07 28.05 9.14
N ARG A 267 2.35 26.75 9.09
CA ARG A 267 1.63 25.77 8.27
C ARG A 267 1.84 24.36 8.80
N ALA A 268 0.78 23.56 8.82
CA ALA A 268 0.86 22.12 9.02
C ALA A 268 0.24 21.38 7.83
N TYR A 269 0.93 20.38 7.29
CA TYR A 269 0.43 19.59 6.18
C TYR A 269 1.01 18.17 6.20
N TRP A 270 0.29 17.23 5.59
CA TRP A 270 0.73 15.84 5.50
C TRP A 270 1.52 15.62 4.21
N LEU A 271 2.76 15.14 4.35
CA LEU A 271 3.59 14.72 3.20
C LEU A 271 3.22 13.29 2.78
N THR A 272 2.95 12.42 3.76
CA THR A 272 2.48 11.05 3.54
C THR A 272 1.45 10.70 4.61
N ARG A 273 0.86 9.49 4.52
CA ARG A 273 -0.08 8.98 5.53
C ARG A 273 0.52 8.85 6.95
N ALA A 274 1.84 8.84 7.09
CA ALA A 274 2.52 8.71 8.38
C ALA A 274 3.54 9.84 8.65
N THR A 275 3.55 10.88 7.81
CA THR A 275 4.51 11.99 7.91
C THR A 275 3.80 13.34 7.91
N LEU A 276 3.80 14.00 9.06
CA LEU A 276 3.31 15.37 9.23
C LEU A 276 4.50 16.34 9.11
N VAL A 277 4.35 17.39 8.31
CA VAL A 277 5.34 18.45 8.15
C VAL A 277 4.78 19.73 8.77
N ILE A 278 5.60 20.41 9.57
CA ILE A 278 5.24 21.65 10.25
C ILE A 278 6.28 22.73 9.95
N ASP A 279 5.80 23.78 9.31
CA ASP A 279 6.50 25.05 9.16
C ASP A 279 6.21 25.90 10.40
N ARG A 280 7.25 26.33 11.12
CA ARG A 280 7.10 27.03 12.41
C ARG A 280 7.82 28.37 12.42
N SER A 281 7.28 29.30 13.19
CA SER A 281 7.93 30.55 13.59
C SER A 281 8.33 30.53 15.07
N GLY A 282 7.61 29.76 15.90
CA GLY A 282 7.89 29.55 17.32
C GLY A 282 9.01 28.54 17.59
N SER A 283 9.57 28.57 18.81
CA SER A 283 10.60 27.63 19.23
C SER A 283 10.04 26.23 19.45
N ASP A 284 10.87 25.20 19.30
CA ASP A 284 10.48 23.79 19.49
C ASP A 284 9.84 23.55 20.85
N GLN A 285 10.35 24.19 21.91
CA GLN A 285 9.82 24.05 23.28
C GLN A 285 8.38 24.56 23.41
N MET A 286 8.01 25.56 22.60
CA MET A 286 6.68 26.15 22.59
C MET A 286 5.70 25.34 21.74
N VAL A 287 6.10 24.96 20.52
CA VAL A 287 5.18 24.31 19.57
C VAL A 287 5.05 22.80 19.81
N TRP A 288 6.10 22.13 20.31
CA TRP A 288 6.12 20.67 20.42
C TRP A 288 5.06 20.08 21.35
N PRO A 289 4.82 20.62 22.57
CA PRO A 289 3.77 20.11 23.45
C PRO A 289 2.37 20.19 22.82
N LEU A 290 2.10 21.27 22.07
CA LEU A 290 0.82 21.52 21.41
C LEU A 290 0.58 20.54 20.24
N ILE A 291 1.64 20.26 19.47
CA ILE A 291 1.61 19.27 18.40
C ILE A 291 1.30 17.88 18.97
N CYS A 292 1.96 17.50 20.07
CA CYS A 292 1.74 16.20 20.67
C CYS A 292 0.37 16.07 21.33
N SER A 293 -0.15 17.11 21.99
CA SER A 293 -1.51 17.06 22.55
C SER A 293 -2.57 16.81 21.49
N GLU A 294 -2.41 17.38 20.30
CA GLU A 294 -3.37 17.18 19.21
C GLU A 294 -3.22 15.79 18.57
N LEU A 295 -1.99 15.33 18.33
CA LEU A 295 -1.75 13.99 17.77
C LEU A 295 -2.17 12.86 18.72
N GLU A 296 -2.04 13.06 20.03
CA GLU A 296 -2.41 12.04 21.03
C GLU A 296 -3.91 11.83 21.16
N ARG A 297 -4.72 12.84 20.80
CA ARG A 297 -6.17 12.75 20.73
C ARG A 297 -6.64 11.69 19.74
N TYR A 298 -5.87 11.43 18.69
CA TYR A 298 -6.17 10.44 17.66
C TYR A 298 -5.30 9.19 17.82
N PRO A 299 -5.83 8.05 18.33
CA PRO A 299 -5.06 6.81 18.51
C PRO A 299 -4.23 6.38 17.29
N PRO A 300 -4.73 6.40 16.04
CA PRO A 300 -3.95 5.96 14.88
C PRO A 300 -2.82 6.93 14.49
N LEU A 301 -2.83 8.17 14.99
CA LEU A 301 -1.83 9.20 14.65
C LEU A 301 -0.72 9.34 15.70
N ARG A 302 -0.75 8.59 16.80
CA ARG A 302 0.22 8.72 17.91
C ARG A 302 1.67 8.40 17.54
N THR A 303 1.87 7.55 16.55
CA THR A 303 3.19 7.05 16.12
C THR A 303 3.70 7.71 14.84
N VAL A 304 3.00 8.73 14.34
CA VAL A 304 3.39 9.44 13.11
C VAL A 304 4.70 10.19 13.29
N ARG A 305 5.46 10.28 12.21
CA ARG A 305 6.71 11.04 12.17
C ARG A 305 6.40 12.51 11.89
N VAL A 306 6.91 13.40 12.72
CA VAL A 306 6.77 14.85 12.57
C VAL A 306 8.09 15.45 12.09
N GLN A 307 8.06 16.12 10.94
CA GLN A 307 9.14 16.93 10.41
C GLN A 307 8.93 18.38 10.81
N LEU A 308 9.91 18.94 11.51
CA LEU A 308 9.93 20.31 12.00
C LEU A 308 10.88 21.13 11.11
N ASN A 309 10.32 21.92 10.19
CA ASN A 309 11.08 22.76 9.26
C ASN A 309 11.67 24.00 9.92
N PRO A 310 12.88 24.44 9.52
CA PRO A 310 13.58 25.53 10.18
C PRO A 310 12.79 26.82 10.16
N ARG A 311 12.95 27.65 11.21
CA ARG A 311 12.25 28.93 11.28
C ARG A 311 12.76 29.85 10.17
N PRO A 312 11.88 30.64 9.53
CA PRO A 312 12.29 31.57 8.48
C PRO A 312 13.32 32.57 9.03
N GLY A 313 14.48 32.68 8.38
CA GLY A 313 15.57 33.57 8.79
C GLY A 313 16.43 33.05 9.97
N SER A 314 16.30 31.79 10.36
CA SER A 314 17.15 31.14 11.37
C SER A 314 18.10 30.10 10.77
N GLU A 315 19.22 29.81 11.44
CA GLU A 315 20.14 28.71 11.09
C GLU A 315 19.71 27.35 11.67
N ASP A 316 18.42 27.19 12.02
CA ASP A 316 17.95 25.92 12.54
C ASP A 316 18.07 24.82 11.47
N ALA A 317 18.35 23.59 11.90
CA ALA A 317 18.28 22.42 11.03
C ALA A 317 16.85 21.84 11.02
N VAL A 318 16.50 21.14 9.94
CA VAL A 318 15.30 20.28 9.90
C VAL A 318 15.42 19.23 11.00
N ARG A 319 14.39 19.09 11.83
CA ARG A 319 14.36 18.12 12.93
C ARG A 319 13.23 17.11 12.73
N TRP A 320 13.52 15.85 13.04
CA TRP A 320 12.55 14.77 12.98
C TRP A 320 12.24 14.30 14.39
N ARG A 321 10.95 14.22 14.73
CA ARG A 321 10.50 13.82 16.07
C ARG A 321 9.23 12.98 15.99
N GLN A 322 8.90 12.30 17.09
CA GLN A 322 7.68 11.51 17.28
C GLN A 322 7.16 11.77 18.69
N CYS A 323 5.84 11.85 18.85
CA CYS A 323 5.22 12.05 20.16
C CYS A 323 5.21 10.76 20.99
N ARG A 324 5.03 9.61 20.33
CA ARG A 324 5.15 8.29 20.94
C ARG A 324 6.02 7.39 20.08
N THR A 325 6.96 6.69 20.70
CA THR A 325 7.71 5.59 20.08
C THR A 325 6.91 4.30 20.20
N ILE A 326 7.03 3.42 19.19
CA ILE A 326 6.47 2.06 19.22
C ILE A 326 7.11 1.25 20.37
#